data_AF-A0A933ITC9-F1
#
_entry.id   AF-A0A933ITC9-F1
#
_cell.length_a   1.000
_cell.length_b   1.000
_cell.length_c   1.000
_cell.angle_alpha   90.00
_cell.angle_beta   90.00
_cell.angle_gamma   90.00
#
_symmetry.space_group_name_H-M   'P 1'
#
loop_
_entity.id
_entity.type
_entity.pdbx_description
1 polymer ?
#
loop_
_entity_poly.entity_id
_entity_poly.type
_entity_poly.pdbx_seq_one_letter_code
_entity_poly.pdbx_strand_id
1 'polypeptide(L)'
;MPAIRFTQALREEYERLFNSCAIRPDRIVLVEEAIGRLQAHRARYQAVGDPLGIPWFFVSVIHNMESSIDFTKHLHNGDPLTARTVQAPAGRPETGNPPFTWEESAGDALSMKGLGQGTDWSPAGVLYQLERYNGWGYRLYHPHVLSPYLWSYSNHYTSGKYVADGTWSDTAASRQCGAAVILRRMAEMNLIEFPDQVVSSEDAAPLVVRHSMKKSTDPAVVASAENLQEWLNTFAGIFVKVDGVPGDRTSDAYKRVTGFYLPGDPRA
;
A
#
# COMPACT_ATOMS: atom_id res chain seq x y z
N MET A 1 17.45 -5.89 18.59
CA MET A 1 16.96 -4.56 18.14
C MET A 1 15.70 -4.21 18.91
N PRO A 2 15.44 -2.93 19.26
CA PRO A 2 14.17 -2.53 19.86
C PRO A 2 13.04 -2.98 18.94
N ALA A 3 12.11 -3.76 19.48
CA ALA A 3 10.97 -4.25 18.71
C ALA A 3 9.89 -3.17 18.72
N ILE A 4 9.75 -2.42 17.62
CA ILE A 4 8.51 -1.68 17.37
C ILE A 4 7.39 -2.72 17.31
N ARG A 5 6.36 -2.57 18.14
CA ARG A 5 5.21 -3.48 18.18
C ARG A 5 4.12 -2.97 17.25
N PHE A 6 3.41 -3.88 16.60
CA PHE A 6 2.24 -3.53 15.79
C PHE A 6 1.04 -3.22 16.70
N THR A 7 0.97 -1.98 17.17
CA THR A 7 -0.12 -1.47 18.03
C THR A 7 -1.29 -0.96 17.19
N GLN A 8 -2.44 -0.76 17.83
CA GLN A 8 -3.61 -0.15 17.18
C GLN A 8 -3.31 1.24 16.62
N ALA A 9 -2.58 2.08 17.36
CA ALA A 9 -2.18 3.40 16.88
C ALA A 9 -1.29 3.32 15.62
N LEU A 10 -0.37 2.35 15.58
CA LEU A 10 0.50 2.15 14.42
C LEU A 10 -0.28 1.59 13.22
N ARG A 11 -1.27 0.72 13.47
CA ARG A 11 -2.22 0.27 12.44
C ARG A 11 -2.92 1.47 11.78
N GLU A 12 -3.55 2.32 12.59
CA GLU A 12 -4.29 3.50 12.11
C GLU A 12 -3.39 4.49 11.36
N GLU A 13 -2.12 4.61 11.78
CA GLU A 13 -1.12 5.39 11.07
C GLU A 13 -0.84 4.82 9.67
N TYR A 14 -0.57 3.53 9.55
CA TYR A 14 -0.34 2.90 8.25
C TYR A 14 -1.55 2.98 7.34
N GLU A 15 -2.76 2.73 7.85
CA GLU A 15 -4.01 2.86 7.09
C GLU A 15 -4.20 4.28 6.56
N ARG A 16 -4.04 5.30 7.42
CA ARG A 16 -4.12 6.70 7.01
C ARG A 16 -3.08 7.04 5.94
N LEU A 17 -1.82 6.63 6.11
CA LEU A 17 -0.76 6.88 5.13
C LEU A 17 -1.03 6.16 3.81
N PHE A 18 -1.51 4.91 3.84
CA PHE A 18 -1.82 4.16 2.63
C PHE A 18 -3.00 4.79 1.86
N ASN A 19 -4.04 5.20 2.59
CA ASN A 19 -5.24 5.80 2.01
C ASN A 19 -5.00 7.21 1.45
N SER A 20 -4.09 7.98 2.06
CA SER A 20 -3.72 9.34 1.61
C SER A 20 -2.48 9.37 0.70
N CYS A 21 -1.97 8.21 0.31
CA CYS A 21 -0.82 8.09 -0.58
C CYS A 21 -1.18 8.53 -1.99
N ALA A 22 -0.69 9.71 -2.38
CA ALA A 22 -0.78 10.24 -3.73
C ALA A 22 0.57 10.04 -4.44
N ILE A 23 0.56 9.29 -5.54
CA ILE A 23 1.75 9.07 -6.36
C ILE A 23 2.07 10.35 -7.12
N ARG A 24 3.34 10.74 -7.11
CA ARG A 24 3.75 11.95 -7.82
C ARG A 24 3.54 11.79 -9.33
N PRO A 25 2.92 12.76 -10.02
CA PRO A 25 2.66 12.65 -11.46
C PRO A 25 3.93 12.41 -12.29
N ASP A 26 5.07 12.98 -11.90
CA ASP A 26 6.35 12.80 -12.58
C ASP A 26 6.96 11.39 -12.42
N ARG A 27 6.37 10.54 -11.56
CA ARG A 27 6.87 9.20 -11.25
C ARG A 27 5.95 8.08 -11.70
N ILE A 28 4.72 8.37 -12.08
CA ILE A 28 3.69 7.36 -12.35
C ILE A 28 4.15 6.31 -13.38
N VAL A 29 4.81 6.73 -14.46
CA VAL A 29 5.32 5.84 -15.51
C VAL A 29 6.32 4.83 -14.94
N LEU A 30 7.27 5.27 -14.12
CA LEU A 30 8.25 4.38 -13.49
C LEU A 30 7.61 3.40 -12.50
N VAL A 31 6.54 3.83 -11.81
CA VAL A 31 5.77 2.94 -10.92
C VAL A 31 5.08 1.85 -11.72
N GLU A 32 4.39 2.22 -12.80
CA GLU A 32 3.66 1.28 -13.65
C GLU A 32 4.58 0.32 -14.41
N GLU A 33 5.76 0.78 -14.85
CA GLU A 33 6.80 -0.09 -15.42
C GLU A 33 7.30 -1.13 -14.42
N ALA A 34 7.50 -0.74 -13.16
CA ALA A 34 7.87 -1.68 -12.09
C ALA A 34 6.75 -2.71 -11.87
N ILE A 35 5.49 -2.28 -11.83
CA ILE A 35 4.32 -3.16 -11.70
C ILE A 35 4.22 -4.13 -12.87
N GLY A 36 4.43 -3.69 -14.11
CA GLY A 36 4.43 -4.54 -15.29
C GLY A 36 5.45 -5.68 -15.19
N ARG A 37 6.68 -5.38 -14.73
CA ARG A 37 7.71 -6.40 -14.49
C ARG A 37 7.31 -7.38 -13.38
N LEU A 38 6.68 -6.90 -12.30
CA LEU A 38 6.21 -7.78 -11.21
C LEU A 38 5.09 -8.71 -11.68
N GLN A 39 4.12 -8.17 -12.43
CA GLN A 39 3.00 -8.93 -12.97
C GLN A 39 3.45 -10.03 -13.93
N ALA A 40 4.48 -9.77 -14.76
CA ALA A 40 5.04 -10.78 -15.65
C ALA A 40 5.58 -12.03 -14.93
N HIS A 41 5.86 -11.92 -13.63
CA HIS A 41 6.37 -13.02 -12.80
C HIS A 41 5.42 -13.43 -11.67
N ARG A 42 4.15 -12.99 -11.70
CA ARG A 42 3.14 -13.26 -10.67
C ARG A 42 3.08 -14.74 -10.27
N ALA A 43 3.04 -15.65 -11.24
CA ALA A 43 2.94 -17.08 -10.99
C ALA A 43 4.13 -17.63 -10.15
N ARG A 44 5.34 -17.11 -10.35
CA ARG A 44 6.52 -17.50 -9.56
C ARG A 44 6.41 -17.01 -8.12
N TYR A 45 5.93 -15.79 -7.92
CA TYR A 45 5.68 -15.26 -6.59
C TYR A 45 4.60 -16.05 -5.83
N GLN A 46 3.52 -16.44 -6.52
CA GLN A 46 2.47 -17.29 -5.96
C GLN A 46 3.01 -18.67 -5.56
N ALA A 47 3.78 -19.33 -6.43
CA ALA A 47 4.33 -20.65 -6.17
C ALA A 47 5.18 -20.72 -4.89
N VAL A 48 5.89 -19.63 -4.54
CA VAL A 48 6.67 -19.52 -3.31
C VAL A 48 5.80 -19.07 -2.13
N GLY A 49 4.88 -18.14 -2.33
CA GLY A 49 4.08 -17.54 -1.27
C GLY A 49 2.95 -18.45 -0.76
N ASP A 50 2.24 -19.12 -1.65
CA ASP A 50 1.03 -19.90 -1.34
C ASP A 50 1.28 -21.01 -0.30
N PRO A 51 2.36 -21.84 -0.39
CA PRO A 51 2.66 -22.86 0.62
C PRO A 51 2.90 -22.28 2.03
N LEU A 52 3.30 -21.01 2.10
CA LEU A 52 3.57 -20.29 3.35
C LEU A 52 2.38 -19.44 3.80
N GLY A 53 1.32 -19.32 2.99
CA GLY A 53 0.22 -18.38 3.26
C GLY A 53 0.63 -16.92 3.18
N ILE A 54 1.61 -16.60 2.30
CA ILE A 54 2.12 -15.25 2.07
C ILE A 54 1.57 -14.75 0.72
N PRO A 55 0.88 -13.60 0.68
CA PRO A 55 0.37 -13.06 -0.57
C PRO A 55 1.49 -12.79 -1.58
N TRP A 56 1.26 -13.17 -2.83
CA TRP A 56 2.24 -13.00 -3.91
C TRP A 56 2.73 -11.55 -4.06
N PHE A 57 1.86 -10.57 -3.81
CA PHE A 57 2.19 -9.16 -3.93
C PHE A 57 3.20 -8.71 -2.87
N PHE A 58 3.21 -9.34 -1.69
CA PHE A 58 4.20 -9.06 -0.66
C PHE A 58 5.58 -9.58 -1.08
N VAL A 59 5.63 -10.82 -1.59
CA VAL A 59 6.87 -11.43 -2.11
C VAL A 59 7.43 -10.60 -3.27
N SER A 60 6.55 -10.15 -4.18
CA SER A 60 6.93 -9.42 -5.38
C SER A 60 7.56 -8.06 -5.06
N VAL A 61 7.00 -7.29 -4.11
CA VAL A 61 7.56 -6.00 -3.72
C VAL A 61 8.87 -6.14 -2.95
N ILE A 62 9.02 -7.14 -2.07
CA ILE A 62 10.32 -7.43 -1.44
C ILE A 62 11.36 -7.74 -2.51
N HIS A 63 11.04 -8.60 -3.47
CA HIS A 63 11.98 -8.94 -4.54
C HIS A 63 12.40 -7.71 -5.37
N ASN A 64 11.49 -6.79 -5.64
CA ASN A 64 11.84 -5.51 -6.26
C ASN A 64 12.75 -4.66 -5.37
N MET A 65 12.48 -4.61 -4.07
CA MET A 65 13.24 -3.77 -3.14
C MET A 65 14.67 -4.30 -2.92
N GLU A 66 14.83 -5.60 -2.78
CA GLU A 66 16.11 -6.24 -2.43
C GLU A 66 17.02 -6.51 -3.64
N SER A 67 16.44 -6.83 -4.81
CA SER A 67 17.26 -7.23 -5.97
C SER A 67 16.78 -6.65 -7.31
N SER A 68 15.85 -5.70 -7.32
CA SER A 68 15.29 -5.13 -8.56
C SER A 68 14.69 -6.19 -9.51
N ILE A 69 14.12 -7.27 -8.94
CA ILE A 69 13.51 -8.40 -9.67
C ILE A 69 14.56 -9.32 -10.34
N ASP A 70 15.79 -9.33 -9.83
CA ASP A 70 16.86 -10.17 -10.33
C ASP A 70 16.76 -11.60 -9.79
N PHE A 71 16.19 -12.49 -10.61
CA PHE A 71 16.04 -13.92 -10.29
C PHE A 71 17.35 -14.71 -10.28
N THR A 72 18.50 -14.07 -10.45
CA THR A 72 19.82 -14.70 -10.28
C THR A 72 20.42 -14.48 -8.88
N LYS A 73 19.68 -13.77 -8.01
CA LYS A 73 20.12 -13.39 -6.67
C LYS A 73 19.21 -13.93 -5.57
N HIS A 74 19.80 -14.13 -4.40
CA HIS A 74 19.11 -14.50 -3.17
C HIS A 74 18.14 -13.41 -2.74
N LEU A 75 16.90 -13.80 -2.40
CA LEU A 75 15.90 -12.88 -1.84
C LEU A 75 16.31 -12.32 -0.46
N HIS A 76 17.24 -12.97 0.23
CA HIS A 76 17.71 -12.56 1.56
C HIS A 76 18.35 -11.17 1.55
N ASN A 77 19.25 -10.91 0.58
CA ASN A 77 20.18 -9.78 0.60
C ASN A 77 20.82 -9.47 -0.77
N GLY A 78 20.40 -10.15 -1.84
CA GLY A 78 20.91 -9.90 -3.20
C GLY A 78 22.23 -10.58 -3.57
N ASP A 79 22.81 -11.45 -2.73
CA ASP A 79 23.99 -12.25 -3.12
C ASP A 79 23.66 -13.19 -4.31
N PRO A 80 24.62 -13.58 -5.17
CA PRO A 80 24.35 -14.48 -6.30
C PRO A 80 23.94 -15.90 -5.86
N LEU A 81 22.97 -16.49 -6.55
CA LEU A 81 22.48 -17.86 -6.29
C LEU A 81 23.51 -18.98 -6.54
N THR A 82 24.68 -18.65 -7.09
CA THR A 82 25.78 -19.59 -7.38
C THR A 82 26.56 -20.05 -6.14
N ALA A 83 26.29 -19.46 -4.98
CA ALA A 83 26.89 -19.82 -3.70
C ALA A 83 25.84 -19.68 -2.59
N ARG A 84 26.24 -19.90 -1.33
CA ARG A 84 25.43 -19.45 -0.19
C ARG A 84 25.68 -17.97 0.06
N THR A 85 24.74 -17.29 0.73
CA THR A 85 24.91 -15.90 1.14
C THR A 85 26.17 -15.71 1.99
N VAL A 86 26.90 -14.64 1.72
CA VAL A 86 28.04 -14.17 2.53
C VAL A 86 27.60 -12.97 3.36
N GLN A 87 26.78 -12.11 2.78
CA GLN A 87 26.15 -11.00 3.51
C GLN A 87 25.13 -11.54 4.50
N ALA A 88 24.80 -10.76 5.54
CA ALA A 88 23.82 -11.17 6.53
C ALA A 88 22.42 -11.32 5.90
N PRO A 89 21.65 -12.36 6.24
CA PRO A 89 22.05 -13.55 7.01
C PRO A 89 22.98 -14.45 6.19
N ALA A 90 24.18 -14.75 6.71
CA ALA A 90 25.18 -15.56 6.02
C ALA A 90 24.85 -17.05 6.06
N GLY A 91 25.33 -17.81 5.08
CA GLY A 91 25.20 -19.27 5.00
C GLY A 91 23.83 -19.75 4.53
N ARG A 92 23.05 -18.92 3.81
CA ARG A 92 21.71 -19.25 3.32
C ARG A 92 21.67 -19.61 1.84
N PRO A 93 20.74 -20.47 1.39
CA PRO A 93 19.85 -21.35 2.18
C PRO A 93 20.64 -22.28 3.11
N GLU A 94 20.06 -22.85 4.16
CA GLU A 94 20.78 -23.78 5.06
C GLU A 94 20.94 -25.19 4.46
N THR A 95 19.96 -25.62 3.68
CA THR A 95 19.91 -26.95 3.05
C THR A 95 20.16 -26.86 1.55
N GLY A 96 20.33 -28.01 0.88
CA GLY A 96 20.65 -28.06 -0.56
C GLY A 96 22.10 -27.69 -0.91
N ASN A 97 22.42 -27.68 -2.20
CA ASN A 97 23.74 -27.31 -2.74
C ASN A 97 23.57 -26.28 -3.87
N PRO A 98 24.46 -25.27 -3.96
CA PRO A 98 24.43 -24.31 -5.05
C PRO A 98 24.83 -24.95 -6.41
N PRO A 99 24.44 -24.36 -7.55
CA PRO A 99 23.60 -23.15 -7.65
C PRO A 99 22.16 -23.43 -7.24
N PHE A 100 21.57 -22.51 -6.48
CA PHE A 100 20.18 -22.59 -6.05
C PHE A 100 19.24 -22.02 -7.12
N THR A 101 18.02 -22.55 -7.19
CA THR A 101 16.93 -21.83 -7.83
C THR A 101 16.51 -20.64 -6.98
N TRP A 102 15.88 -19.65 -7.62
CA TRP A 102 15.36 -18.50 -6.89
C TRP A 102 14.28 -18.93 -5.90
N GLU A 103 13.42 -19.87 -6.28
CA GLU A 103 12.33 -20.41 -5.47
C GLU A 103 12.84 -21.09 -4.19
N GLU A 104 13.91 -21.90 -4.28
CA GLU A 104 14.56 -22.50 -3.10
C GLU A 104 15.09 -21.44 -2.15
N SER A 105 15.77 -20.41 -2.68
CA SER A 105 16.27 -19.32 -1.84
C SER A 105 15.17 -18.45 -1.27
N ALA A 106 14.12 -18.16 -2.03
CA ALA A 106 13.02 -17.31 -1.60
C ALA A 106 12.21 -18.01 -0.49
N GLY A 107 12.00 -19.33 -0.61
CA GLY A 107 11.36 -20.14 0.43
C GLY A 107 12.12 -20.12 1.75
N ASP A 108 13.45 -20.26 1.73
CA ASP A 108 14.30 -20.14 2.92
C ASP A 108 14.18 -18.73 3.55
N ALA A 109 14.31 -17.68 2.72
CA ALA A 109 14.22 -16.29 3.17
C ALA A 109 12.91 -15.95 3.85
N LEU A 110 11.77 -16.37 3.27
CA LEU A 110 10.45 -16.07 3.81
C LEU A 110 10.17 -16.87 5.09
N SER A 111 10.60 -18.13 5.15
CA SER A 111 10.44 -18.99 6.33
C SER A 111 11.20 -18.44 7.54
N MET A 112 12.40 -17.87 7.33
CA MET A 112 13.18 -17.25 8.42
C MET A 112 12.50 -16.06 9.09
N LYS A 113 11.61 -15.36 8.39
CA LYS A 113 11.00 -14.11 8.90
C LYS A 113 9.83 -14.36 9.85
N GLY A 114 9.44 -15.63 10.04
CA GLY A 114 8.28 -16.00 10.84
C GLY A 114 6.97 -15.46 10.26
N LEU A 115 6.94 -15.27 8.93
CA LEU A 115 5.74 -14.93 8.17
C LEU A 115 5.00 -16.22 7.84
N GLY A 116 3.69 -16.21 7.94
CA GLY A 116 2.85 -17.40 7.78
C GLY A 116 1.36 -17.13 7.95
N GLN A 117 0.56 -18.18 8.11
CA GLN A 117 -0.92 -18.09 8.19
C GLN A 117 -1.46 -17.19 9.32
N GLY A 118 -0.70 -16.92 10.38
CA GLY A 118 -1.10 -16.01 11.46
C GLY A 118 -0.70 -14.54 11.24
N THR A 119 -0.17 -14.21 10.07
CA THR A 119 0.28 -12.84 9.75
C THR A 119 -0.90 -12.00 9.32
N ASP A 120 -0.99 -10.78 9.85
CA ASP A 120 -1.94 -9.78 9.38
C ASP A 120 -1.54 -9.31 7.98
N TRP A 121 -2.37 -9.62 6.98
CA TRP A 121 -2.20 -9.23 5.59
C TRP A 121 -3.12 -8.07 5.15
N SER A 122 -3.80 -7.41 6.09
CA SER A 122 -4.43 -6.11 5.85
C SER A 122 -3.39 -5.09 5.35
N PRO A 123 -3.81 -3.95 4.75
CA PRO A 123 -2.86 -2.93 4.31
C PRO A 123 -1.86 -2.52 5.40
N ALA A 124 -2.33 -2.29 6.64
CA ALA A 124 -1.46 -1.96 7.75
C ALA A 124 -0.50 -3.10 8.14
N GLY A 125 -1.00 -4.34 8.17
CA GLY A 125 -0.18 -5.51 8.49
C GLY A 125 0.94 -5.71 7.46
N VAL A 126 0.61 -5.59 6.16
CA VAL A 126 1.57 -5.64 5.06
C VAL A 126 2.64 -4.56 5.21
N LEU A 127 2.25 -3.30 5.44
CA LEU A 127 3.19 -2.19 5.58
C LEU A 127 4.09 -2.34 6.80
N TYR A 128 3.56 -2.83 7.92
CA TYR A 128 4.33 -3.16 9.11
C TYR A 128 5.39 -4.23 8.82
N GLN A 129 5.03 -5.31 8.11
CA GLN A 129 6.00 -6.36 7.78
C GLN A 129 7.05 -5.88 6.77
N LEU A 130 6.68 -5.05 5.80
CA LEU A 130 7.63 -4.45 4.85
C LEU A 130 8.63 -3.52 5.56
N GLU A 131 8.16 -2.68 6.47
CA GLU A 131 9.06 -1.81 7.24
C GLU A 131 9.93 -2.62 8.20
N ARG A 132 9.39 -3.67 8.83
CA ARG A 132 10.18 -4.64 9.61
C ARG A 132 11.24 -5.33 8.76
N TYR A 133 10.93 -5.63 7.49
CA TYR A 133 11.86 -6.26 6.56
C TYR A 133 13.05 -5.34 6.29
N ASN A 134 12.79 -4.05 6.03
CA ASN A 134 13.82 -3.03 5.82
C ASN A 134 14.59 -2.68 7.10
N GLY A 135 13.90 -2.58 8.23
CA GLY A 135 14.44 -2.22 9.53
C GLY A 135 13.85 -0.92 10.12
N TRP A 136 13.91 -0.80 11.43
CA TRP A 136 13.25 0.27 12.21
C TRP A 136 14.04 1.58 12.31
N GLY A 137 15.12 1.76 11.55
CA GLY A 137 16.03 2.90 11.70
C GLY A 137 15.34 4.26 11.62
N TYR A 138 14.43 4.42 10.66
CA TYR A 138 13.65 5.65 10.49
C TYR A 138 12.77 5.93 11.72
N ARG A 139 11.99 4.96 12.19
CA ARG A 139 11.14 5.14 13.39
C ARG A 139 11.94 5.42 14.66
N LEU A 140 13.11 4.80 14.81
CA LEU A 140 13.91 4.89 16.02
C LEU A 140 14.78 6.17 16.08
N TYR A 141 15.28 6.63 14.94
CA TYR A 141 16.32 7.67 14.90
C TYR A 141 15.94 8.88 14.04
N HIS A 142 14.99 8.75 13.12
CA HIS A 142 14.55 9.83 12.22
C HIS A 142 13.01 9.87 12.07
N PRO A 143 12.23 9.94 13.16
CA PRO A 143 10.77 9.80 13.11
C PRO A 143 10.05 10.92 12.32
N HIS A 144 10.77 12.00 11.99
CA HIS A 144 10.28 13.08 11.13
C HIS A 144 10.34 12.74 9.63
N VAL A 145 11.00 11.65 9.24
CA VAL A 145 11.07 11.16 7.85
C VAL A 145 10.42 9.79 7.75
N LEU A 146 9.34 9.70 6.97
CA LEU A 146 8.75 8.43 6.62
C LEU A 146 9.71 7.63 5.71
N SER A 147 9.86 6.33 5.98
CA SER A 147 10.85 5.50 5.28
C SER A 147 10.67 5.54 3.75
N PRO A 148 11.70 5.93 2.98
CA PRO A 148 11.65 5.87 1.52
C PRO A 148 11.49 4.44 0.99
N TYR A 149 11.82 3.42 1.78
CA TYR A 149 11.56 2.02 1.44
C TYR A 149 10.06 1.77 1.21
N LEU A 150 9.19 2.47 1.95
CA LEU A 150 7.75 2.42 1.76
C LEU A 150 7.25 3.53 0.83
N TRP A 151 7.67 4.77 1.06
CA TRP A 151 6.95 5.96 0.57
C TRP A 151 7.65 6.76 -0.53
N SER A 152 8.83 6.35 -0.98
CA SER A 152 9.50 7.04 -2.09
C SER A 152 8.62 7.06 -3.34
N TYR A 153 8.54 8.23 -3.99
CA TYR A 153 7.68 8.58 -5.13
C TYR A 153 6.23 9.00 -4.80
N SER A 154 5.86 9.13 -3.52
CA SER A 154 4.58 9.73 -3.13
C SER A 154 4.73 11.12 -2.50
N ASN A 155 3.59 11.75 -2.19
CA ASN A 155 3.48 12.95 -1.37
C ASN A 155 4.04 12.80 0.06
N HIS A 156 4.25 11.57 0.55
CA HIS A 156 4.71 11.31 1.91
C HIS A 156 6.24 11.35 2.08
N TYR A 157 7.00 11.44 1.00
CA TYR A 157 8.46 11.45 1.04
C TYR A 157 9.07 12.49 0.10
N THR A 158 10.07 13.23 0.59
CA THR A 158 10.83 14.21 -0.19
C THR A 158 12.32 13.88 -0.20
N SER A 159 12.95 13.83 0.97
CA SER A 159 14.36 13.50 1.17
C SER A 159 14.59 12.93 2.58
N GLY A 160 15.82 12.52 2.87
CA GLY A 160 16.18 11.84 4.09
C GLY A 160 16.35 10.36 3.83
N LYS A 161 17.56 9.83 3.91
CA LYS A 161 17.81 8.38 3.85
C LYS A 161 19.13 7.99 4.47
N TYR A 162 19.21 6.72 4.88
CA TYR A 162 20.49 6.06 5.05
C TYR A 162 21.15 5.86 3.67
N VAL A 163 22.35 6.38 3.49
CA VAL A 163 23.16 6.25 2.26
C VAL A 163 24.14 5.08 2.34
N ALA A 164 24.46 4.65 3.56
CA ALA A 164 25.19 3.44 3.91
C ALA A 164 24.76 3.01 5.32
N ASP A 165 25.20 1.84 5.76
CA ASP A 165 24.89 1.34 7.10
C ASP A 165 25.28 2.35 8.18
N GLY A 166 24.30 2.72 9.01
CA GLY A 166 24.46 3.73 10.06
C GLY A 166 24.71 5.16 9.58
N THR A 167 24.78 5.41 8.26
CA THR A 167 25.14 6.71 7.69
C THR A 167 23.91 7.43 7.15
N TRP A 168 23.40 8.37 7.94
CA TRP A 168 22.23 9.19 7.61
C TRP A 168 22.57 10.41 6.75
N SER A 169 21.65 10.80 5.86
CA SER A 169 21.68 12.08 5.15
C SER A 169 20.26 12.65 5.04
N ASP A 170 20.05 13.86 5.56
CA ASP A 170 18.76 14.57 5.50
C ASP A 170 18.36 15.01 4.08
N THR A 171 19.35 15.19 3.20
CA THR A 171 19.13 15.76 1.86
C THR A 171 19.17 14.73 0.74
N ALA A 172 19.74 13.54 0.99
CA ALA A 172 19.72 12.48 0.00
C ALA A 172 18.27 12.02 -0.24
N ALA A 173 17.91 11.83 -1.51
CA ALA A 173 16.61 11.32 -1.92
C ALA A 173 16.74 9.91 -2.50
N SER A 174 15.78 9.04 -2.18
CA SER A 174 15.68 7.74 -2.84
C SER A 174 15.35 7.89 -4.33
N ARG A 175 15.99 7.04 -5.14
CA ARG A 175 15.72 6.90 -6.59
C ARG A 175 14.99 5.60 -6.92
N GLN A 176 14.58 4.86 -5.88
CA GLN A 176 13.82 3.63 -5.98
C GLN A 176 12.38 3.92 -5.59
N CYS A 177 11.42 3.32 -6.29
CA CYS A 177 10.01 3.39 -5.93
C CYS A 177 9.78 2.66 -4.60
N GLY A 178 9.03 3.26 -3.69
CA GLY A 178 8.70 2.63 -2.41
C GLY A 178 7.70 1.49 -2.55
N ALA A 179 7.81 0.48 -1.69
CA ALA A 179 6.94 -0.69 -1.72
C ALA A 179 5.46 -0.36 -1.47
N ALA A 180 5.16 0.60 -0.58
CA ALA A 180 3.78 1.04 -0.34
C ALA A 180 3.19 1.73 -1.57
N VAL A 181 4.01 2.51 -2.30
CA VAL A 181 3.61 3.19 -3.54
C VAL A 181 3.28 2.18 -4.65
N ILE A 182 4.08 1.13 -4.79
CA ILE A 182 3.80 0.02 -5.73
C ILE A 182 2.47 -0.66 -5.38
N LEU A 183 2.29 -1.04 -4.10
CA LEU A 183 1.06 -1.70 -3.65
C LEU A 183 -0.18 -0.81 -3.81
N ARG A 184 -0.06 0.49 -3.48
CA ARG A 184 -1.13 1.47 -3.67
C ARG A 184 -1.58 1.50 -5.14
N ARG A 185 -0.63 1.58 -6.08
CA ARG A 185 -0.96 1.60 -7.51
C ARG A 185 -1.52 0.27 -8.00
N MET A 186 -0.98 -0.86 -7.53
CA MET A 186 -1.55 -2.18 -7.85
C MET A 186 -3.01 -2.30 -7.40
N ALA A 187 -3.35 -1.78 -6.22
CA ALA A 187 -4.72 -1.76 -5.72
C ALA A 187 -5.62 -0.83 -6.55
N GLU A 188 -5.16 0.38 -6.90
CA GLU A 188 -5.89 1.30 -7.80
C GLU A 188 -6.17 0.69 -9.19
N MET A 189 -5.28 -0.18 -9.67
CA MET A 189 -5.42 -0.90 -10.94
C MET A 189 -6.21 -2.22 -10.79
N ASN A 190 -6.75 -2.53 -9.60
CA ASN A 190 -7.44 -3.78 -9.27
C ASN A 190 -6.60 -5.05 -9.56
N LEU A 191 -5.28 -4.97 -9.39
CA LEU A 191 -4.38 -6.12 -9.58
C LEU A 191 -4.21 -6.97 -8.32
N ILE A 192 -4.48 -6.37 -7.15
CA ILE A 192 -4.39 -7.00 -5.84
C ILE A 192 -5.61 -6.64 -5.00
N GLU A 193 -5.93 -7.53 -4.07
CA GLU A 193 -6.88 -7.31 -2.99
C GLU A 193 -6.17 -7.65 -1.68
N PHE A 194 -6.34 -6.81 -0.67
CA PHE A 194 -5.81 -7.10 0.67
C PHE A 194 -6.82 -7.97 1.43
N PRO A 195 -6.38 -9.09 2.04
CA PRO A 195 -7.21 -9.87 2.94
C PRO A 195 -7.78 -9.01 4.08
N ASP A 196 -8.98 -9.36 4.55
CA ASP A 196 -9.67 -8.69 5.67
C ASP A 196 -9.96 -7.20 5.50
N GLN A 197 -9.90 -6.67 4.27
CA GLN A 197 -10.82 -5.59 3.93
C GLN A 197 -12.21 -6.22 3.91
N VAL A 198 -12.82 -6.35 5.10
CA VAL A 198 -14.27 -6.38 5.20
C VAL A 198 -14.68 -5.12 4.46
N VAL A 199 -15.14 -5.29 3.23
CA VAL A 199 -16.00 -4.29 2.60
C VAL A 199 -17.15 -4.25 3.58
N SER A 200 -17.09 -3.31 4.53
CA SER A 200 -18.14 -3.10 5.51
C SER A 200 -19.33 -2.65 4.69
N SER A 201 -20.06 -3.60 4.15
CA SER A 201 -21.36 -3.40 3.52
C SER A 201 -22.38 -2.93 4.56
N GLU A 202 -22.06 -3.02 5.85
CA GLU A 202 -22.85 -2.50 6.96
C GLU A 202 -22.59 -1.01 7.27
N ASP A 203 -21.41 -0.47 6.96
CA ASP A 203 -21.10 0.97 7.12
C ASP A 203 -20.90 1.72 5.78
N ALA A 204 -20.89 0.99 4.66
CA ALA A 204 -21.08 1.57 3.34
C ALA A 204 -22.58 1.88 3.16
N ALA A 205 -23.08 2.85 3.93
CA ALA A 205 -24.00 3.80 3.33
C ALA A 205 -23.37 4.16 1.96
N PRO A 206 -24.08 3.99 0.84
CA PRO A 206 -23.47 4.20 -0.46
C PRO A 206 -22.72 5.53 -0.44
N LEU A 207 -21.48 5.55 -0.96
CA LEU A 207 -20.70 6.78 -1.19
C LEU A 207 -21.55 7.89 -1.84
N VAL A 208 -22.63 7.47 -2.50
CA VAL A 208 -23.74 8.27 -2.93
C VAL A 208 -24.86 8.26 -1.87
N VAL A 209 -24.94 9.33 -1.07
CA VAL A 209 -26.06 9.55 -0.13
C VAL A 209 -27.41 9.42 -0.85
N ARG A 210 -28.37 8.74 -0.22
CA ARG A 210 -29.73 8.64 -0.78
C ARG A 210 -30.40 10.00 -0.77
N HIS A 211 -31.18 10.28 -1.81
CA HIS A 211 -31.99 11.50 -1.88
C HIS A 211 -32.92 11.58 -0.67
N SER A 212 -32.95 12.76 -0.05
CA SER A 212 -33.89 13.08 1.02
C SER A 212 -34.07 14.59 1.14
N MET A 213 -35.32 15.02 1.26
CA MET A 213 -35.66 16.42 1.57
C MET A 213 -35.59 16.73 3.08
N LYS A 214 -35.27 15.73 3.90
CA LYS A 214 -35.09 15.87 5.35
C LYS A 214 -33.66 15.54 5.75
N LYS A 215 -33.08 16.35 6.65
CA LYS A 215 -31.79 16.06 7.27
C LYS A 215 -31.88 14.76 8.09
N SER A 216 -30.90 13.89 7.95
CA SER A 216 -30.81 12.68 8.77
C SER A 216 -30.56 13.03 10.24
N THR A 217 -31.06 12.19 11.14
CA THR A 217 -30.69 12.24 12.57
C THR A 217 -29.38 11.52 12.86
N ASP A 218 -28.90 10.71 11.91
CA ASP A 218 -27.62 10.01 11.98
C ASP A 218 -26.47 10.94 11.56
N PRO A 219 -25.51 11.25 12.47
CA PRO A 219 -24.36 12.10 12.17
C PRO A 219 -23.48 11.60 11.02
N ALA A 220 -23.36 10.28 10.82
CA ALA A 220 -22.53 9.71 9.75
C ALA A 220 -23.14 9.97 8.36
N VAL A 221 -24.47 9.90 8.26
CA VAL A 221 -25.22 10.23 7.04
C VAL A 221 -25.14 11.72 6.73
N VAL A 222 -25.23 12.57 7.77
CA VAL A 222 -25.06 14.02 7.62
C VAL A 222 -23.67 14.36 7.09
N ALA A 223 -22.62 13.81 7.70
CA ALA A 223 -21.23 14.03 7.27
C ALA A 223 -21.00 13.56 5.82
N SER A 224 -21.56 12.41 5.44
CA SER A 224 -21.50 11.91 4.07
C SER A 224 -22.19 12.83 3.06
N ALA A 225 -23.33 13.42 3.44
CA ALA A 225 -24.03 14.39 2.60
C ALA A 225 -23.27 15.71 2.49
N GLU A 226 -22.64 16.18 3.57
CA GLU A 226 -21.80 17.38 3.57
C GLU A 226 -20.56 17.17 2.67
N ASN A 227 -19.88 16.03 2.81
CA ASN A 227 -18.75 15.66 1.94
C ASN A 227 -19.13 15.61 0.46
N LEU A 228 -20.30 15.04 0.13
CA LEU A 228 -20.80 15.06 -1.25
C LEU A 228 -21.01 16.50 -1.74
N GLN A 229 -21.62 17.36 -0.93
CA GLN A 229 -21.89 18.76 -1.28
C GLN A 229 -20.59 19.55 -1.47
N GLU A 230 -19.59 19.33 -0.61
CA GLU A 230 -18.24 19.90 -0.76
C GLU A 230 -17.57 19.45 -2.05
N TRP A 231 -17.60 18.15 -2.34
CA TRP A 231 -17.07 17.60 -3.59
C TRP A 231 -17.77 18.20 -4.82
N LEU A 232 -19.10 18.31 -4.81
CA LEU A 232 -19.86 18.93 -5.90
C LEU A 232 -19.47 20.39 -6.14
N ASN A 233 -19.17 21.15 -5.09
CA ASN A 233 -18.70 22.54 -5.19
C ASN A 233 -17.29 22.69 -5.79
N THR A 234 -16.54 21.60 -5.96
CA THR A 234 -15.23 21.65 -6.65
C THR A 234 -15.37 21.78 -8.18
N PHE A 235 -16.55 21.53 -8.73
CA PHE A 235 -16.82 21.60 -10.17
C PHE A 235 -17.26 23.00 -10.60
N ALA A 236 -16.69 23.50 -11.69
CA ALA A 236 -17.01 24.82 -12.22
C ALA A 236 -18.51 24.97 -12.54
N GLY A 237 -19.15 26.01 -12.01
CA GLY A 237 -20.56 26.30 -12.25
C GLY A 237 -21.54 25.42 -11.46
N ILE A 238 -21.06 24.74 -10.42
CA ILE A 238 -21.88 24.04 -9.43
C ILE A 238 -21.76 24.77 -8.09
N PHE A 239 -22.91 25.08 -7.49
CA PHE A 239 -23.02 25.78 -6.21
C PHE A 239 -24.14 25.14 -5.40
N VAL A 240 -23.77 24.23 -4.50
CA VAL A 240 -24.67 23.52 -3.59
C VAL A 240 -24.36 23.95 -2.17
N LYS A 241 -25.40 24.16 -1.35
CA LYS A 241 -25.21 24.48 0.05
C LYS A 241 -24.72 23.24 0.80
N VAL A 242 -23.67 23.38 1.61
CA VAL A 242 -23.21 22.32 2.52
C VAL A 242 -24.04 22.36 3.79
N ASP A 243 -25.11 21.57 3.83
CA ASP A 243 -26.07 21.52 4.96
C ASP A 243 -26.41 20.10 5.41
N GLY A 244 -25.84 19.09 4.76
CA GLY A 244 -26.07 17.69 5.03
C GLY A 244 -27.45 17.19 4.62
N VAL A 245 -28.17 17.95 3.78
CA VAL A 245 -29.45 17.54 3.20
C VAL A 245 -29.24 17.16 1.73
N PRO A 246 -29.23 15.86 1.38
CA PRO A 246 -29.07 15.40 0.00
C PRO A 246 -30.39 15.52 -0.79
N GLY A 247 -30.98 16.72 -0.80
CA GLY A 247 -32.24 17.02 -1.50
C GLY A 247 -32.05 17.32 -2.99
N ASP A 248 -33.09 17.86 -3.61
CA ASP A 248 -33.17 18.06 -5.07
C ASP A 248 -31.96 18.78 -5.66
N ARG A 249 -31.46 19.84 -5.01
CA ARG A 249 -30.30 20.61 -5.49
C ARG A 249 -29.01 19.81 -5.47
N THR A 250 -28.79 19.02 -4.42
CA THR A 250 -27.64 18.12 -4.32
C THR A 250 -27.73 17.05 -5.41
N SER A 251 -28.94 16.52 -5.65
CA SER A 251 -29.18 15.51 -6.68
C SER A 251 -29.07 16.03 -8.11
N ASP A 252 -29.53 17.25 -8.38
CA ASP A 252 -29.38 17.92 -9.67
C ASP A 252 -27.91 18.20 -9.99
N ALA A 253 -27.15 18.68 -9.00
CA ALA A 253 -25.71 18.86 -9.13
C ALA A 253 -24.99 17.53 -9.36
N TYR A 254 -25.34 16.49 -8.60
CA TYR A 254 -24.81 15.15 -8.79
C TYR A 254 -25.08 14.61 -10.21
N LYS A 255 -26.29 14.82 -10.75
CA LYS A 255 -26.62 14.48 -12.14
C LYS A 255 -25.81 15.26 -13.16
N ARG A 256 -25.55 16.55 -12.94
CA ARG A 256 -24.71 17.35 -13.84
C ARG A 256 -23.28 16.84 -13.92
N VAL A 257 -22.75 16.30 -12.82
CA VAL A 257 -21.38 15.75 -12.77
C VAL A 257 -21.32 14.32 -13.29
N THR A 258 -22.29 13.48 -12.91
CA THR A 258 -22.20 12.02 -13.11
C THR A 258 -23.13 11.46 -14.19
N GLY A 259 -24.15 12.21 -14.59
CA GLY A 259 -25.21 11.77 -15.50
C GLY A 259 -26.41 11.11 -14.79
N PHE A 260 -26.34 10.84 -13.49
CA PHE A 260 -27.37 10.13 -12.72
C PHE A 260 -27.90 10.95 -11.55
N TYR A 261 -29.18 10.80 -11.20
CA TYR A 261 -29.70 11.35 -9.95
C TYR A 261 -29.21 10.52 -8.74
N LEU A 262 -29.30 11.10 -7.54
CA LEU A 262 -29.01 10.36 -6.31
C LEU A 262 -29.97 9.17 -6.14
N PRO A 263 -29.52 8.05 -5.55
CA PRO A 263 -30.37 6.90 -5.27
C PRO A 263 -31.59 7.29 -4.43
N GLY A 264 -32.78 6.92 -4.88
CA GLY A 264 -34.04 7.26 -4.20
C GLY A 264 -34.63 8.60 -4.59
N ASP A 265 -34.00 9.36 -5.48
CA ASP A 265 -34.62 10.53 -6.09
C ASP A 265 -35.80 10.08 -6.97
N PRO A 266 -37.02 10.62 -6.80
CA PRO A 266 -38.19 10.22 -7.57
C PRO A 266 -38.11 10.56 -9.07
N ARG A 267 -37.08 11.30 -9.49
CA ARG A 267 -36.83 11.70 -10.88
C ARG A 267 -35.82 10.80 -11.60
N ALA A 268 -35.23 9.82 -10.88
CA ALA A 268 -34.23 8.87 -11.37
C ALA A 268 -34.77 7.88 -12.41
#